data_AF-A0A7L5YNH9-F1
#
_entry.id   AF-A0A7L5YNH9-F1
#
_cell.length_a   1.000
_cell.length_b   1.000
_cell.length_c   1.000
_cell.angle_alpha   90.00
_cell.angle_beta   90.00
_cell.angle_gamma   90.00
#
_symmetry.space_group_name_H-M   'P 1'
#
loop_
_entity.id
_entity.type
_entity.pdbx_description
1 polymer ?
#
loop_
_entity_poly.entity_id
_entity_poly.type
_entity_poly.pdbx_seq_one_letter_code
_entity_poly.pdbx_strand_id
1 'polypeptide(L)'
;MQHSDEVNVHLSEQEQEMIEILMEDLELPSTDDVIRLLVKQEAQRIAVVCPSCGHYARKTQQDVASCNSCLSIINLSEGIWEVSQMRKQS
;
A
#
# COMPACT_ATOMS: atom_id res chain seq x y z
N MET A 1 4.63 24.12 -14.69
CA MET A 1 4.45 24.30 -13.24
C MET A 1 4.69 22.96 -12.60
N GLN A 2 5.89 22.72 -12.07
CA GLN A 2 6.21 21.48 -11.36
C GLN A 2 5.80 21.69 -9.91
N HIS A 3 4.79 20.93 -9.46
CA HIS A 3 4.52 20.76 -8.03
C HIS A 3 5.63 19.85 -7.49
N SER A 4 6.67 20.44 -6.92
CA SER A 4 7.57 19.71 -6.04
C SER A 4 6.80 19.49 -4.74
N ASP A 5 6.10 18.37 -4.61
CA ASP A 5 5.54 17.95 -3.32
C ASP A 5 6.72 17.63 -2.40
N GLU A 6 7.19 18.61 -1.63
CA GLU A 6 8.20 18.41 -0.61
C GLU A 6 7.63 17.50 0.48
N VAL A 7 8.26 16.35 0.69
CA VAL A 7 7.79 15.34 1.63
C VAL A 7 8.39 15.67 3.01
N ASN A 8 7.67 16.48 3.80
CA ASN A 8 8.12 16.88 5.13
C ASN A 8 7.83 15.77 6.16
N VAL A 9 8.86 14.98 6.50
CA VAL A 9 8.79 13.89 7.49
C VAL A 9 9.87 14.12 8.53
N HIS A 10 9.49 14.09 9.81
CA HIS A 10 10.44 14.08 10.91
C HIS A 10 10.92 12.66 11.16
N LEU A 11 12.19 12.40 10.86
CA LEU A 11 12.86 11.13 11.09
C LEU A 11 13.70 11.19 12.37
N SER A 12 13.76 10.09 13.10
CA SER A 12 14.75 9.88 14.17
C SER A 12 16.14 9.64 13.59
N GLU A 13 17.19 9.76 14.42
CA GLU A 13 18.58 9.54 14.00
C GLU A 13 18.79 8.15 13.37
N GLN A 14 18.12 7.13 13.92
CA GLN A 14 18.18 5.74 13.42
C GLN A 14 17.48 5.59 12.06
N GLU A 15 16.34 6.25 11.88
CA GLU A 15 15.62 6.24 10.60
C GLU A 15 16.41 7.01 9.54
N GLN A 16 17.12 8.06 9.93
CA GLN A 16 17.95 8.84 9.03
C GLN A 16 19.18 8.06 8.54
N GLU A 17 19.87 7.35 9.44
CA GLU A 17 20.96 6.42 9.08
C GLU A 17 20.45 5.32 8.12
N MET A 18 19.28 4.76 8.38
CA MET A 18 18.66 3.78 7.48
C MET A 18 18.35 4.36 6.10
N ILE A 19 17.85 5.59 6.03
CA ILE A 19 17.59 6.29 4.77
C ILE A 19 18.89 6.49 3.99
N GLU A 20 19.98 6.90 4.65
CA GLU A 20 21.29 7.07 4.01
C GLU A 20 21.81 5.77 3.40
N ILE A 21 21.71 4.66 4.14
CA ILE A 21 22.06 3.32 3.62
C ILE A 21 21.20 2.98 2.40
N LEU A 22 19.89 3.19 2.47
CA LEU A 22 18.97 2.91 1.37
C LEU A 22 19.21 3.81 0.14
N MET A 23 19.64 5.06 0.35
CA MET A 23 20.02 5.95 -0.74
C MET A 23 21.24 5.41 -1.49
N GLU A 24 22.27 4.97 -0.77
CA GLU A 24 23.49 4.40 -1.34
C GLU A 24 23.22 3.07 -2.05
N ASP A 25 22.51 2.15 -1.39
CA ASP A 25 22.22 0.81 -1.92
C ASP A 25 21.32 0.83 -3.16
N LEU A 26 20.39 1.80 -3.23
CA LEU A 26 19.41 1.91 -4.32
C LEU A 26 19.80 2.96 -5.37
N GLU A 27 20.96 3.60 -5.22
CA GLU A 27 21.46 4.68 -6.07
C GLU A 27 20.45 5.83 -6.23
N LEU A 28 19.75 6.17 -5.15
CA LEU A 28 18.72 7.20 -5.15
C LEU A 28 19.31 8.58 -4.83
N PRO A 29 18.94 9.63 -5.56
CA PRO A 29 19.63 10.92 -5.47
C PRO A 29 19.20 11.79 -4.29
N SER A 30 18.12 11.42 -3.59
CA SER A 30 17.62 12.18 -2.45
C SER A 30 16.82 11.33 -1.45
N THR A 31 16.74 11.82 -0.20
CA THR A 31 15.86 11.28 0.84
C THR A 31 14.42 11.20 0.38
N ASP A 32 13.93 12.24 -0.32
CA ASP A 32 12.57 12.29 -0.86
C ASP A 32 12.28 11.13 -1.81
N ASP A 33 13.25 10.72 -2.63
CA ASP A 33 13.09 9.59 -3.54
C ASP A 33 12.98 8.26 -2.79
N VAL A 34 13.76 8.08 -1.71
CA VAL A 34 13.65 6.91 -0.83
C VAL A 34 12.29 6.88 -0.15
N ILE A 35 11.86 7.99 0.43
CA ILE A 35 10.56 8.06 1.11
C ILE A 35 9.41 7.80 0.11
N ARG A 36 9.47 8.38 -1.09
CA ARG A 36 8.48 8.13 -2.15
C ARG A 36 8.47 6.65 -2.56
N LEU A 37 9.64 6.02 -2.66
CA LEU A 37 9.76 4.60 -2.97
C LEU A 37 9.14 3.75 -1.86
N LEU A 38 9.48 3.99 -0.59
CA LEU A 38 8.97 3.27 0.56
C LEU A 38 7.44 3.40 0.68
N VAL A 39 6.90 4.61 0.48
CA VAL A 39 5.45 4.86 0.45
C VAL A 39 4.79 4.10 -0.70
N LYS A 40 5.39 4.09 -1.89
CA LYS A 40 4.87 3.36 -3.05
C LYS A 40 4.91 1.85 -2.81
N GLN A 41 5.98 1.32 -2.24
CA GLN A 41 6.12 -0.08 -1.90
C GLN A 41 5.09 -0.49 -0.85
N GLU A 42 4.88 0.33 0.18
CA GLU A 42 3.87 0.07 1.20
C GLU A 42 2.46 0.08 0.59
N ALA A 43 2.15 1.06 -0.27
CA ALA A 43 0.88 1.09 -1.01
C ALA A 43 0.67 -0.16 -1.89
N GLN A 44 1.73 -0.68 -2.51
CA GLN A 44 1.68 -1.90 -3.31
C GLN A 44 1.53 -3.16 -2.46
N ARG A 45 2.17 -3.26 -1.30
CA ARG A 45 2.01 -4.38 -0.35
C ARG A 45 0.59 -4.47 0.20
N ILE A 46 -0.09 -3.33 0.23
CA ILE A 46 -1.47 -3.19 0.67
C ILE A 46 -2.47 -3.45 -0.47
N ALA A 47 -2.08 -3.42 -1.75
CA ALA A 47 -3.02 -3.54 -2.86
C ALA A 47 -3.24 -5.02 -3.28
N VAL A 48 -4.51 -5.45 -3.31
CA VAL A 48 -4.93 -6.73 -3.89
C VAL A 48 -5.98 -6.48 -4.98
N VAL A 49 -6.10 -7.38 -5.95
CA VAL A 49 -7.18 -7.29 -6.95
C VAL A 49 -8.48 -7.76 -6.31
N CYS A 50 -9.53 -6.96 -6.37
CA CYS A 50 -10.85 -7.32 -5.91
C CYS A 50 -11.45 -8.42 -6.80
N PRO A 51 -11.77 -9.61 -6.27
CA PRO A 51 -12.32 -10.70 -7.08
C PRO A 51 -13.73 -10.38 -7.60
N SER A 52 -14.47 -9.50 -6.93
CA SER A 52 -15.83 -9.13 -7.32
C SER A 52 -15.90 -8.18 -8.52
N CYS A 53 -14.89 -7.32 -8.72
CA CYS A 53 -14.97 -6.25 -9.72
C CYS A 53 -13.67 -5.94 -10.49
N GLY A 54 -12.58 -6.66 -10.21
CA GLY A 54 -11.29 -6.50 -10.91
C GLY A 54 -10.50 -5.23 -10.58
N HIS A 55 -11.02 -4.33 -9.74
CA HIS A 55 -10.33 -3.12 -9.31
C HIS A 55 -9.40 -3.38 -8.12
N TYR A 56 -8.45 -2.48 -7.88
CA TYR A 56 -7.61 -2.56 -6.69
C TYR A 56 -8.43 -2.34 -5.41
N ALA A 57 -8.25 -3.25 -4.47
CA ALA A 57 -8.70 -3.16 -3.09
C ALA A 57 -7.51 -2.92 -2.16
N ARG A 58 -7.73 -2.16 -1.09
CA ARG A 58 -6.70 -1.76 -0.14
C ARG A 58 -6.80 -2.65 1.11
N LYS A 59 -5.72 -3.32 1.50
CA LYS A 59 -5.61 -4.01 2.80
C LYS A 59 -5.85 -3.00 3.92
N THR A 60 -6.81 -3.31 4.78
CA THR A 60 -7.17 -2.52 5.96
C THR A 60 -6.63 -3.16 7.23
N GLN A 61 -6.39 -4.47 7.22
CA GLN A 61 -5.77 -5.26 8.29
C GLN A 61 -4.96 -6.39 7.65
N GLN A 62 -4.21 -7.15 8.45
CA GLN A 62 -3.33 -8.22 7.99
C GLN A 62 -4.03 -9.17 6.99
N ASP A 63 -5.29 -9.51 7.27
CA ASP A 63 -6.09 -10.45 6.47
C ASP A 63 -7.39 -9.86 5.92
N VAL A 64 -7.50 -8.53 5.82
CA VAL A 64 -8.73 -7.88 5.32
C VAL A 64 -8.36 -6.80 4.32
N ALA A 65 -9.05 -6.76 3.17
CA ALA A 65 -8.98 -5.66 2.21
C ALA A 65 -10.37 -5.11 1.87
N SER A 66 -10.44 -3.80 1.62
CA SER A 66 -11.66 -3.10 1.21
C SER A 66 -11.53 -2.60 -0.22
N CYS A 67 -12.52 -2.89 -1.06
CA CYS A 67 -12.60 -2.37 -2.42
C CYS A 67 -13.49 -1.12 -2.46
N ASN A 68 -12.91 0.04 -2.81
CA ASN A 68 -13.69 1.27 -2.90
C ASN A 68 -14.60 1.35 -4.14
N SER A 69 -14.38 0.49 -5.15
CA SER A 69 -15.18 0.50 -6.39
C SER A 69 -16.53 -0.21 -6.22
N CYS A 70 -16.55 -1.34 -5.52
CA CYS A 70 -17.78 -2.14 -5.31
C CYS A 70 -18.17 -2.29 -3.83
N LEU A 71 -17.42 -1.63 -2.93
CA LEU A 71 -17.63 -1.65 -1.48
C LEU A 71 -17.56 -3.05 -0.85
N SER A 72 -16.92 -4.00 -1.53
CA SER A 72 -16.72 -5.36 -1.01
C SER A 72 -15.60 -5.40 0.04
N ILE A 73 -15.82 -6.18 1.09
CA ILE A 73 -14.80 -6.58 2.05
C ILE A 73 -14.27 -7.96 1.64
N ILE A 74 -12.94 -8.08 1.56
CA ILE A 74 -12.22 -9.27 1.12
C ILE A 74 -11.46 -9.80 2.33
N ASN A 75 -11.80 -11.00 2.79
CA ASN A 75 -11.01 -11.69 3.80
C ASN A 75 -9.92 -12.52 3.09
N LEU A 76 -8.68 -12.27 3.43
CA LEU A 76 -7.50 -12.93 2.88
C LEU A 76 -7.14 -14.07 3.83
N SER A 77 -7.84 -15.21 3.71
CA SER A 77 -7.44 -16.43 4.43
C SER A 77 -6.18 -17.02 3.79
N GLU A 78 -5.37 -17.72 4.58
CA GLU A 78 -4.21 -18.48 4.11
C GLU A 78 -4.65 -19.60 3.13
N GLY A 79 -4.81 -19.24 1.85
CA GLY A 79 -4.82 -20.19 0.74
C GLY A 79 -6.13 -20.43 -0.02
N ILE A 80 -7.28 -19.84 0.34
CA ILE A 80 -8.54 -20.01 -0.42
C ILE A 80 -9.32 -18.71 -0.51
N TRP A 81 -9.40 -18.13 -1.71
CA TRP A 81 -10.20 -16.94 -2.01
C TRP A 81 -11.71 -17.24 -1.87
N GLU A 82 -12.28 -17.04 -0.68
CA GLU A 82 -13.72 -17.17 -0.48
C GLU A 82 -14.44 -15.83 -0.72
N VAL A 83 -15.17 -15.74 -1.83
CA VAL A 83 -16.02 -14.58 -2.16
C VAL A 83 -17.40 -14.77 -1.53
N SER A 84 -17.60 -14.20 -0.34
CA SER A 84 -18.91 -14.17 0.31
C SER A 84 -19.81 -13.12 -0.35
N GLN A 85 -20.62 -13.52 -1.33
CA GLN A 85 -21.68 -12.66 -1.86
C GLN A 85 -22.86 -12.60 -0.88
N MET A 86 -23.21 -11.41 -0.40
CA MET A 86 -24.46 -11.19 0.33
C MET A 86 -25.65 -11.49 -0.59
N ARG A 87 -26.29 -12.65 -0.39
CA ARG A 87 -27.59 -12.94 -1.02
C ARG A 87 -28.67 -12.13 -0.32
N LYS A 88 -29.30 -11.22 -1.07
CA LYS A 88 -30.57 -10.60 -0.70
C LYS A 88 -31.61 -11.71 -0.69
N GLN A 89 -32.04 -12.16 0.49
CA GLN A 89 -33.23 -13.01 0.62
C GLN A 89 -34.43 -12.19 0.17
N SER A 90 -35.13 -12.67 -0.88
CA SER A 90 -36.48 -12.24 -1.24
C SER A 90 -37.49 -13.18 -0.60
#